data_AF-A0A7Y5SUU8-F1
#
_entry.id   AF-A0A7Y5SUU8-F1
#
_cell.length_a   1.000
_cell.length_b   1.000
_cell.length_c   1.000
_cell.angle_alpha   90.00
_cell.angle_beta   90.00
_cell.angle_gamma   90.00
#
_symmetry.space_group_name_H-M   'P 1'
#
loop_
_entity.id
_entity.type
_entity.pdbx_description
1 polymer ?
#
loop_
_entity_poly.entity_id
_entity_poly.type
_entity_poly.pdbx_seq_one_letter_code
_entity_poly.pdbx_strand_id
1 'polypeptide(L)'
;MERSLGNLVVVGMLAAAGWFLHAQWEEGRPACERGRAAMSAGDYETAAAWLERARAEDPADMSVSLSLAECYDKLGRKDSAVQAYRRVEGVLLEPSNSVTLQRHKQRFSTLRAEGY
;
A
#
# COMPACT_ATOMS: atom_id res chain seq x y z
N MET A 1 -53.76 -17.90 24.40
CA MET A 1 -53.34 -18.13 23.01
C MET A 1 -52.44 -16.98 22.62
N GLU A 2 -51.15 -17.11 22.94
CA GLU A 2 -50.13 -16.08 22.68
C GLU A 2 -49.21 -16.63 21.59
N ARG A 3 -49.22 -16.02 20.41
CA ARG A 3 -48.18 -16.24 19.39
C ARG A 3 -47.78 -14.90 18.77
N SER A 4 -46.72 -14.36 19.38
CA SER A 4 -45.54 -13.79 18.74
C SER A 4 -45.76 -12.90 17.51
N LEU A 5 -45.96 -11.61 17.76
CA LEU A 5 -45.64 -10.53 16.81
C LEU A 5 -44.12 -10.32 16.83
N GLY A 6 -43.38 -11.18 16.14
CA GLY A 6 -41.92 -11.23 16.21
C GLY A 6 -41.18 -11.18 14.88
N ASN A 7 -41.79 -10.69 13.78
CA ASN A 7 -41.15 -10.84 12.46
C ASN A 7 -41.24 -9.64 11.50
N LEU A 8 -41.67 -8.46 11.95
CA LEU A 8 -41.76 -7.26 11.07
C LEU A 8 -40.65 -6.23 11.26
N VAL A 9 -39.81 -6.34 12.29
CA VAL A 9 -38.69 -5.40 12.50
C VAL A 9 -37.41 -5.86 11.77
N VAL A 10 -37.27 -7.15 11.46
CA VAL A 10 -36.06 -7.71 10.84
C VAL A 10 -35.93 -7.34 9.35
N VAL A 11 -37.06 -7.13 8.66
CA VAL A 11 -37.06 -6.80 7.22
C VAL A 11 -36.65 -5.35 6.94
N GLY A 12 -36.81 -4.45 7.91
CA GLY A 12 -36.42 -3.03 7.78
C GLY A 12 -34.91 -2.77 7.89
N MET A 13 -34.13 -3.67 8.52
CA MET A 13 -32.68 -3.48 8.70
C MET A 13 -31.84 -3.92 7.50
N LEU A 14 -32.39 -4.74 6.59
CA LEU A 14 -31.65 -5.22 5.41
C LEU A 14 -31.76 -4.28 4.20
N ALA A 15 -32.79 -3.43 4.12
CA ALA A 15 -32.93 -2.46 3.03
C ALA A 15 -32.04 -1.22 3.19
N ALA A 16 -31.72 -0.82 4.43
CA ALA A 16 -30.69 0.18 4.69
C ALA A 16 -29.27 -0.38 4.46
N ALA A 17 -29.04 -1.67 4.70
CA ALA A 17 -27.76 -2.30 4.40
C ALA A 17 -27.49 -2.41 2.88
N GLY A 18 -28.52 -2.54 2.02
CA GLY A 18 -28.33 -2.67 0.57
C GLY A 18 -27.93 -1.39 -0.16
N TRP A 19 -28.48 -0.23 0.22
CA TRP A 19 -28.10 1.07 -0.36
C TRP A 19 -27.01 1.80 0.44
N PHE A 20 -26.66 1.32 1.63
CA PHE A 20 -25.51 1.79 2.40
C PHE A 20 -24.25 0.94 2.18
N LEU A 21 -24.37 -0.33 1.73
CA LEU A 21 -23.21 -1.10 1.23
C LEU A 21 -22.75 -0.66 -0.16
N HIS A 22 -23.62 -0.11 -1.00
CA HIS A 22 -23.21 0.16 -2.38
C HIS A 22 -22.33 1.42 -2.52
N ALA A 23 -22.35 2.33 -1.54
CA ALA A 23 -21.61 3.60 -1.59
C ALA A 23 -20.29 3.61 -0.78
N GLN A 24 -19.99 2.61 0.05
CA GLN A 24 -18.71 2.49 0.77
C GLN A 24 -17.68 1.61 0.04
N TRP A 25 -18.05 0.95 -1.06
CA TRP A 25 -17.16 0.00 -1.75
C TRP A 25 -16.08 0.63 -2.63
N GLU A 26 -16.02 1.95 -2.74
CA GLU A 26 -14.84 2.62 -3.30
C GLU A 26 -13.80 3.04 -2.24
N GLU A 27 -14.17 3.06 -0.95
CA GLU A 27 -13.27 3.36 0.19
C GLU A 27 -12.54 2.11 0.72
N GLY A 28 -12.71 0.95 0.10
CA GLY A 28 -12.11 -0.32 0.52
C GLY A 28 -10.84 -0.73 -0.21
N ARG A 29 -10.35 0.05 -1.20
CA ARG A 29 -9.08 -0.30 -1.85
C ARG A 29 -7.95 -0.07 -0.84
N PRO A 30 -7.16 -1.10 -0.49
CA PRO A 30 -6.07 -0.92 0.44
C PRO A 30 -5.16 0.19 -0.07
N ALA A 31 -4.67 1.06 0.82
CA ALA A 31 -3.90 2.23 0.42
C ALA A 31 -2.69 1.87 -0.47
N CYS A 32 -2.17 0.63 -0.35
CA CYS A 32 -1.13 0.08 -1.21
C CYS A 32 -1.56 -0.15 -2.67
N GLU A 33 -2.83 -0.44 -2.95
CA GLU A 33 -3.36 -0.61 -4.30
C GLU A 33 -3.54 0.75 -4.98
N ARG A 34 -4.06 1.75 -4.26
CA ARG A 34 -4.13 3.13 -4.74
C ARG A 34 -2.74 3.70 -5.02
N GLY A 35 -1.79 3.44 -4.12
CA GLY A 35 -0.39 3.79 -4.32
C GLY A 35 0.20 3.18 -5.60
N ARG A 36 0.01 1.88 -5.82
CA ARG A 36 0.45 1.19 -7.04
C ARG A 36 -0.23 1.70 -8.30
N ALA A 37 -1.53 1.99 -8.24
CA ALA A 37 -2.25 2.56 -9.37
C ALA A 37 -1.69 3.95 -9.75
N ALA A 38 -1.39 4.79 -8.76
CA ALA A 38 -0.74 6.07 -8.99
C ALA A 38 0.69 5.93 -9.57
N MET A 39 1.47 4.92 -9.13
CA MET A 39 2.76 4.60 -9.76
C MET A 39 2.61 4.23 -11.23
N SER A 40 1.61 3.40 -11.58
CA SER A 40 1.33 3.04 -12.97
C SER A 40 0.86 4.23 -13.81
N ALA A 41 0.21 5.22 -13.18
CA ALA A 41 -0.15 6.49 -13.81
C ALA A 41 1.05 7.46 -13.93
N GLY A 42 2.21 7.12 -13.35
CA GLY A 42 3.40 7.99 -13.32
C GLY A 42 3.33 9.10 -12.29
N ASP A 43 2.27 9.17 -11.49
CA ASP A 43 2.11 10.13 -10.40
C ASP A 43 2.78 9.57 -9.13
N TYR A 44 4.10 9.70 -9.09
CA TYR A 44 4.90 9.19 -7.97
C TYR A 44 4.70 9.97 -6.68
N GLU A 45 4.26 11.24 -6.72
CA GLU A 45 3.98 12.02 -5.52
C GLU A 45 2.73 11.50 -4.81
N THR A 46 1.64 11.37 -5.56
CA THR A 46 0.40 10.80 -5.05
C THR A 46 0.61 9.35 -4.62
N ALA A 47 1.39 8.58 -5.38
CA ALA A 47 1.76 7.21 -5.02
C ALA A 47 2.46 7.16 -3.66
N ALA A 48 3.47 8.00 -3.45
CA ALA A 48 4.19 8.06 -2.18
C ALA A 48 3.25 8.41 -1.01
N ALA A 49 2.33 9.35 -1.20
CA ALA A 49 1.36 9.73 -0.15
C ALA A 49 0.43 8.56 0.24
N TRP A 50 -0.07 7.82 -0.75
CA TRP A 50 -0.91 6.63 -0.47
C TRP A 50 -0.11 5.48 0.14
N LEU A 51 1.10 5.23 -0.34
CA LEU A 51 1.96 4.19 0.20
C LEU A 51 2.45 4.53 1.62
N GLU A 52 2.66 5.80 1.95
CA GLU A 52 2.97 6.23 3.31
C GLU A 52 1.82 5.92 4.29
N ARG A 53 0.58 6.13 3.84
CA ARG A 53 -0.61 5.71 4.62
C ARG A 53 -0.67 4.19 4.76
N ALA A 54 -0.41 3.46 3.69
CA ALA A 54 -0.34 1.99 3.73
C ALA A 54 0.74 1.50 4.72
N ARG A 55 1.89 2.17 4.77
CA ARG A 55 2.97 1.88 5.71
C ARG A 55 2.59 2.21 7.16
N ALA A 56 1.77 3.22 7.38
CA ALA A 56 1.25 3.53 8.71
C ALA A 56 0.27 2.47 9.22
N GLU A 57 -0.50 1.86 8.31
CA GLU A 57 -1.41 0.74 8.62
C GLU A 57 -0.65 -0.57 8.86
N ASP A 58 0.31 -0.90 8.00
CA ASP A 58 1.21 -2.06 8.17
C ASP A 58 2.69 -1.66 8.01
N PRO A 59 3.39 -1.36 9.11
CA PRO A 59 4.80 -1.00 9.08
C PRO A 59 5.75 -2.16 8.75
N ALA A 60 5.25 -3.40 8.74
CA ALA A 60 5.99 -4.63 8.45
C ALA A 60 5.85 -5.07 6.99
N ASP A 61 4.96 -4.47 6.21
CA ASP A 61 4.84 -4.76 4.78
C ASP A 61 6.07 -4.22 4.01
N MET A 62 6.94 -5.15 3.66
CA MET A 62 8.16 -4.90 2.90
C MET A 62 7.85 -4.46 1.45
N SER A 63 6.71 -4.88 0.88
CA SER A 63 6.28 -4.52 -0.48
C SER A 63 5.96 -3.02 -0.58
N VAL A 64 5.28 -2.48 0.44
CA VAL A 64 5.00 -1.05 0.54
C VAL A 64 6.29 -0.24 0.67
N SER A 65 7.23 -0.71 1.50
CA SER A 65 8.52 -0.05 1.68
C SER A 65 9.38 -0.06 0.40
N LEU A 66 9.39 -1.15 -0.37
CA LEU A 66 10.04 -1.21 -1.68
C LEU A 66 9.39 -0.26 -2.70
N SER A 67 8.06 -0.21 -2.70
CA SER A 67 7.29 0.67 -3.59
C SER A 67 7.55 2.16 -3.26
N LEU A 68 7.64 2.51 -1.97
CA LEU A 68 8.04 3.86 -1.52
C LEU A 68 9.46 4.21 -1.97
N ALA A 69 10.39 3.27 -1.85
CA ALA A 69 11.77 3.48 -2.28
C ALA A 69 11.85 3.77 -3.80
N GLU A 70 11.08 3.05 -4.62
CA GLU A 70 10.98 3.35 -6.06
C GLU A 70 10.30 4.69 -6.33
N CYS A 71 9.21 5.02 -5.64
CA CYS A 71 8.56 6.33 -5.79
C CYS A 71 9.53 7.47 -5.47
N TYR A 72 10.25 7.40 -4.35
CA TYR A 72 11.21 8.43 -3.97
C TYR A 72 12.39 8.53 -4.94
N ASP A 73 12.87 7.40 -5.45
CA ASP A 73 13.92 7.40 -6.48
C ASP A 73 13.45 8.08 -7.76
N LYS A 74 12.21 7.81 -8.21
CA LYS A 74 11.59 8.43 -9.39
C LYS A 74 11.31 9.92 -9.21
N LEU A 75 11.03 10.36 -7.99
CA LEU A 75 10.88 11.76 -7.62
C LEU A 75 12.21 12.49 -7.43
N GLY A 76 13.36 11.80 -7.56
CA GLY A 76 14.68 12.38 -7.31
C GLY A 76 14.99 12.61 -5.83
N ARG A 77 14.12 12.17 -4.92
CA ARG A 77 14.29 12.25 -3.46
C ARG A 77 15.17 11.10 -2.96
N LYS A 78 16.43 11.10 -3.39
CA LYS A 78 17.38 10.00 -3.19
C LYS A 78 17.62 9.66 -1.71
N ASP A 79 17.70 10.65 -0.82
CA ASP A 79 17.83 10.40 0.63
C ASP A 79 16.63 9.64 1.19
N SER A 80 15.41 10.02 0.78
CA SER A 80 14.19 9.31 1.20
C SER A 80 14.13 7.89 0.62
N ALA A 81 14.61 7.71 -0.62
CA ALA A 81 14.70 6.39 -1.24
C ALA A 81 15.68 5.48 -0.49
N VAL A 82 16.86 5.98 -0.12
CA VAL A 82 17.85 5.24 0.68
C VAL A 82 17.27 4.84 2.04
N GLN A 83 16.56 5.74 2.72
CA GLN A 83 15.92 5.40 4.00
C GLN A 83 14.86 4.31 3.86
N ALA A 84 14.04 4.36 2.79
CA ALA A 84 13.07 3.32 2.52
C ALA A 84 13.74 1.97 2.20
N TYR A 85 14.83 1.97 1.42
CA TYR A 85 15.61 0.77 1.14
C TYR A 85 16.30 0.18 2.39
N ARG A 86 16.80 1.02 3.31
CA ARG A 86 17.40 0.56 4.58
C ARG A 86 16.43 -0.26 5.41
N ARG A 87 15.13 0.08 5.39
CA ARG A 87 14.10 -0.67 6.14
C ARG A 87 13.90 -2.09 5.63
N VAL A 88 14.14 -2.31 4.33
CA VAL A 88 14.02 -3.61 3.67
C VAL A 88 15.39 -4.24 3.36
N GLU A 89 16.48 -3.66 3.86
CA GLU A 89 17.85 -4.09 3.56
C GLU A 89 18.08 -5.56 3.95
N GLY A 90 17.52 -6.01 5.07
CA GLY A 90 17.58 -7.42 5.48
C GLY A 90 17.09 -8.37 4.39
N VAL A 91 15.94 -8.07 3.79
CA VAL A 91 15.34 -8.88 2.70
C VAL A 91 16.10 -8.70 1.38
N LEU A 92 16.64 -7.50 1.10
CA LEU A 92 17.44 -7.25 -0.10
C LEU A 92 18.81 -7.94 -0.08
N LEU A 93 19.38 -8.14 1.11
CA LEU A 93 20.65 -8.82 1.29
C LEU A 93 20.50 -10.33 1.18
N GLU A 94 19.31 -10.88 1.42
CA GLU A 94 19.06 -12.31 1.21
C GLU A 94 19.32 -12.70 -0.25
N PRO A 95 19.93 -13.88 -0.48
CA PRO A 95 20.07 -14.44 -1.82
C PRO A 95 18.69 -14.86 -2.35
N SER A 96 17.95 -13.90 -2.92
CA SER A 96 16.67 -14.13 -3.58
C SER A 96 16.89 -14.28 -5.09
N ASN A 97 16.17 -15.22 -5.71
CA ASN A 97 16.10 -15.35 -7.17
C ASN A 97 15.10 -14.38 -7.83
N SER A 98 14.44 -13.50 -7.06
CA SER A 98 13.46 -12.56 -7.61
C SER A 98 14.15 -11.41 -8.34
N VAL A 99 13.87 -11.29 -9.64
CA VAL A 99 14.40 -10.20 -10.49
C VAL A 99 14.02 -8.83 -9.93
N THR A 100 12.83 -8.70 -9.34
CA THR A 100 12.37 -7.45 -8.72
C THR A 100 13.27 -7.04 -7.56
N LEU A 101 13.56 -7.97 -6.64
CA LEU A 101 14.45 -7.69 -5.51
C LEU A 101 15.89 -7.43 -5.97
N GLN A 102 16.36 -8.12 -7.02
CA GLN A 102 17.67 -7.87 -7.60
C GLN A 102 17.77 -6.44 -8.17
N ARG A 103 16.75 -5.96 -8.87
CA ARG A 103 16.70 -4.58 -9.39
C ARG A 103 16.76 -3.55 -8.25
N HIS A 104 15.99 -3.75 -7.19
CA HIS A 104 16.02 -2.86 -6.02
C HIS A 104 17.36 -2.91 -5.28
N LYS A 105 17.95 -4.10 -5.11
CA LYS A 105 19.28 -4.28 -4.51
C LYS A 105 20.35 -3.53 -5.29
N GLN A 106 20.35 -3.68 -6.62
CA GLN A 106 21.29 -2.97 -7.49
C GLN A 106 21.09 -1.46 -7.35
N ARG A 107 19.85 -0.97 -7.42
CA ARG A 107 19.56 0.46 -7.29
C ARG A 107 20.00 1.03 -5.95
N PHE A 108 19.73 0.32 -4.86
CA PHE A 108 20.16 0.71 -3.51
C PHE A 108 21.69 0.78 -3.41
N SER A 109 22.40 -0.19 -3.98
CA SER A 109 23.87 -0.16 -4.02
C SER A 109 24.41 1.03 -4.81
N THR A 110 23.78 1.39 -5.93
CA THR A 110 24.13 2.58 -6.71
C THR A 110 23.92 3.85 -5.92
N LEU A 111 22.77 4.03 -5.27
CA LEU A 111 22.49 5.23 -4.47
C LEU A 111 23.51 5.41 -3.33
N ARG A 112 23.90 4.31 -2.67
CA ARG A 112 24.96 4.33 -1.65
C ARG A 112 26.33 4.69 -2.24
N ALA A 113 26.65 4.19 -3.43
CA ALA A 113 27.90 4.53 -4.12
C ALA A 113 27.94 5.99 -4.58
N GLU A 114 26.78 6.56 -4.91
CA GLU A 114 26.60 7.98 -5.24
C GLU A 114 26.70 8.90 -4.00
N GLY A 115 26.74 8.34 -2.78
CA GLY A 115 26.92 9.08 -1.53
C GLY A 115 25.64 9.48 -0.79
N TYR A 116 24.50 8.87 -1.13
CA TYR A 116 23.21 9.03 -0.43
C TYR A 116 23.01 7.98 0.69
#